data_AF-A0AAQ3AGN8-F1
#
_entry.id   AF-A0AAQ3AGN8-F1
#
_cell.length_a   1.000
_cell.length_b   1.000
_cell.length_c   1.000
_cell.angle_alpha   90.00
_cell.angle_beta   90.00
_cell.angle_gamma   90.00
#
_symmetry.space_group_name_H-M   'P 1'
#
loop_
_entity.id
_entity.type
_entity.pdbx_description
1 polymer ?
#
loop_
_entity_poly.entity_id
_entity_poly.type
_entity_poly.pdbx_seq_one_letter_code
_entity_poly.pdbx_strand_id
1 'polypeptide(L)'
;MGLPQTIITRQMVLAELIKAGINQEIAEDLSYRYYKNELTHKDIEYLKENFDIKLEKVEASLKSDIEKVEVSLRADIEKVEASLKSDIRDLDNKIDNVEASLKADIRELDNKIDNVENNLNNKIENVRTELKSEIASVSNEVALVRKDMEINKMEFKSTLKLHNWMFGTLITLNVGIFLTLISIVYSLLNK
;
A
#
# COMPACT_ATOMS: atom_id res chain seq x y z
N MET A 1 -92.18 11.96 13.80
CA MET A 1 -92.73 13.34 13.87
C MET A 1 -91.98 14.05 14.98
N GLY A 2 -91.18 15.07 14.66
CA GLY A 2 -90.58 15.91 15.70
C GLY A 2 -91.68 16.67 16.44
N LEU A 3 -91.58 16.75 17.76
CA LEU A 3 -92.50 17.53 18.59
C LEU A 3 -92.55 18.98 18.07
N PRO A 4 -93.73 19.65 18.10
CA PRO A 4 -93.81 21.05 17.71
C PRO A 4 -92.86 21.88 18.57
N GLN A 5 -91.85 22.51 17.96
CA GLN A 5 -90.97 23.41 18.68
C GLN A 5 -91.76 24.65 19.09
N THR A 6 -91.79 24.94 20.38
CA THR A 6 -92.40 26.15 20.92
C THR A 6 -91.65 27.36 20.36
N ILE A 7 -92.31 28.16 19.53
CA ILE A 7 -91.73 29.40 18.99
C ILE A 7 -91.75 30.44 20.10
N ILE A 8 -90.59 30.80 20.63
CA ILE A 8 -90.45 31.87 21.62
C ILE A 8 -90.55 33.21 20.87
N THR A 9 -91.61 33.98 21.14
CA THR A 9 -91.80 35.31 20.53
C THR A 9 -91.13 36.40 21.36
N ARG A 10 -90.79 37.55 20.73
CA ARG A 10 -90.26 38.73 21.45
C ARG A 10 -91.11 39.11 22.66
N GLN A 11 -92.44 39.08 22.49
CA GLN A 11 -93.39 39.46 23.55
C GLN A 11 -93.31 38.51 24.75
N MET A 12 -93.13 37.21 24.51
CA MET A 12 -92.98 36.21 25.58
C MET A 12 -91.69 36.44 26.38
N VAL A 13 -90.59 36.75 25.70
CA VAL A 13 -89.31 37.07 26.35
C VAL A 13 -89.41 38.37 27.14
N LEU A 14 -90.01 39.42 26.55
CA LEU A 14 -90.24 40.70 27.21
C LEU A 14 -91.04 40.55 28.51
N ALA A 15 -92.14 39.80 28.45
CA ALA A 15 -93.00 39.56 29.61
C ALA A 15 -92.25 38.84 30.74
N GLU A 16 -91.46 37.81 30.42
CA GLU A 16 -90.67 37.08 31.43
C GLU A 16 -89.53 37.94 32.01
N LEU A 17 -88.86 38.78 31.21
CA LEU A 17 -87.82 39.70 31.69
C LEU A 17 -88.38 40.74 32.67
N ILE A 18 -89.53 41.35 32.34
CA ILE A 18 -90.22 42.31 33.24
C ILE A 18 -90.66 41.60 34.53
N LYS A 19 -91.20 40.38 34.42
CA LYS A 19 -91.61 39.58 35.58
C LYS A 19 -90.43 39.19 36.48
N ALA A 20 -89.24 39.03 35.91
CA ALA A 20 -87.99 38.82 36.65
C ALA A 20 -87.47 40.11 37.32
N GLY A 21 -88.17 41.24 37.20
CA GLY A 21 -87.81 42.51 37.83
C GLY A 21 -86.84 43.37 37.02
N ILE A 22 -86.61 43.06 35.75
CA ILE A 22 -85.79 43.90 34.86
C ILE A 22 -86.59 45.14 34.47
N ASN A 23 -85.93 46.30 34.49
CA ASN A 23 -86.53 47.56 34.05
C ASN A 23 -87.09 47.42 32.61
N GLN A 24 -88.28 47.97 32.37
CA GLN A 24 -88.97 47.81 31.09
C GLN A 24 -88.14 48.24 29.88
N GLU A 25 -87.40 49.33 29.97
CA GLU A 25 -86.54 49.82 28.87
C GLU A 25 -85.42 48.80 28.56
N ILE A 26 -84.82 48.22 29.60
CA ILE A 26 -83.79 47.19 29.49
C ILE A 26 -84.39 45.87 28.96
N ALA A 27 -85.59 45.51 29.40
CA ALA A 27 -86.28 44.29 28.97
C ALA A 27 -86.74 44.37 27.50
N GLU A 28 -87.16 45.55 27.03
CA GLU A 28 -87.53 45.80 25.63
C GLU A 28 -86.33 45.66 24.69
N ASP A 29 -85.17 46.15 25.09
CA ASP A 29 -83.90 46.01 24.38
C ASP A 29 -83.41 44.53 24.38
N LEU A 30 -83.36 43.87 25.53
CA LEU A 30 -82.92 42.47 25.63
C LEU A 30 -83.82 41.49 24.87
N SER A 31 -85.14 41.65 24.95
CA SER A 31 -86.09 40.82 24.20
C SER A 31 -86.00 41.03 22.69
N TYR A 32 -85.70 42.26 22.24
CA TYR A 32 -85.45 42.56 20.84
C TYR A 32 -84.17 41.89 20.35
N ARG A 33 -83.06 42.04 21.11
CA ARG A 33 -81.77 41.40 20.82
C ARG A 33 -81.87 39.88 20.78
N TYR A 34 -82.62 39.28 21.71
CA TYR A 34 -82.89 37.84 21.73
C TYR A 34 -83.67 37.40 20.49
N TYR A 35 -84.78 38.07 20.16
CA TYR A 35 -85.60 37.73 18.99
C TYR A 35 -84.85 37.89 17.66
N LYS A 36 -83.89 38.81 17.59
CA LYS A 36 -83.02 39.03 16.43
C LYS A 36 -81.73 38.19 16.46
N ASN A 37 -81.53 37.35 17.48
CA ASN A 37 -80.30 36.56 17.70
C ASN A 37 -79.02 37.40 17.73
N GLU A 38 -79.11 38.69 18.06
CA GLU A 38 -77.95 39.60 18.10
C GLU A 38 -76.94 39.18 19.17
N LEU A 39 -77.41 38.60 20.27
CA LEU A 39 -76.54 38.09 21.34
C LEU A 39 -75.73 36.87 20.87
N THR A 40 -76.37 35.91 20.19
CA THR A 40 -75.73 34.70 19.65
C THR A 40 -74.73 35.03 18.54
N HIS A 41 -75.02 36.02 17.70
CA HIS A 41 -74.09 36.42 16.65
C HIS A 41 -72.79 36.99 17.23
N LYS A 42 -72.89 37.83 18.28
CA LYS A 42 -71.72 38.36 18.98
C LYS A 42 -70.87 37.28 19.64
N ASP A 43 -71.49 36.26 20.23
CA ASP A 43 -70.75 35.13 20.81
C ASP A 43 -69.99 34.33 19.74
N ILE A 44 -70.59 34.11 18.57
CA ILE A 44 -69.95 33.42 17.44
C ILE A 44 -68.82 34.26 16.87
N GLU A 45 -69.02 35.57 16.71
CA GLU A 45 -67.99 36.51 16.26
C GLU A 45 -66.80 36.50 17.22
N TYR A 46 -67.05 36.60 18.52
CA TYR A 46 -66.00 36.50 19.54
C TYR A 46 -65.25 35.17 19.51
N LEU A 47 -65.96 34.04 19.35
CA LEU A 47 -65.32 32.73 19.22
C LEU A 47 -64.44 32.67 17.96
N LYS A 48 -64.94 33.16 16.83
CA LYS A 48 -64.22 33.19 15.56
C LYS A 48 -62.93 34.01 15.71
N GLU A 49 -63.02 35.23 16.22
CA GLU A 49 -61.85 36.08 16.47
C GLU A 49 -60.83 35.39 17.40
N ASN A 50 -61.29 34.74 18.47
CA ASN A 50 -60.41 34.02 19.39
C ASN A 50 -59.70 32.84 18.72
N PHE A 51 -60.42 32.10 17.87
CA PHE A 51 -59.86 30.99 17.09
C PHE A 51 -58.85 31.47 16.06
N ASP A 52 -59.17 32.52 15.30
CA ASP A 52 -58.28 33.11 14.31
C ASP A 52 -56.97 33.58 14.97
N ILE A 53 -57.05 34.30 16.10
CA ILE A 53 -55.88 34.74 16.88
C ILE A 53 -55.04 33.54 17.36
N LYS A 54 -55.68 32.46 17.85
CA LYS A 54 -54.96 31.26 18.29
C LYS A 54 -54.28 30.57 17.13
N LEU A 55 -54.93 30.49 15.98
CA LEU A 55 -54.38 29.88 14.78
C LEU A 55 -53.16 30.66 14.28
N GLU A 56 -53.25 31.99 14.20
CA GLU A 56 -52.12 32.85 13.84
C GLU A 56 -50.92 32.67 14.79
N LYS A 57 -51.17 32.58 16.10
CA LYS A 57 -50.11 32.32 17.08
C LYS A 57 -49.46 30.96 16.90
N VAL A 58 -50.23 29.92 16.61
CA VAL A 58 -49.70 28.58 16.34
C VAL A 58 -48.87 28.58 15.06
N GLU A 59 -49.36 29.20 13.99
CA GLU A 59 -48.62 29.32 12.72
C GLU A 59 -47.30 30.07 12.91
N ALA A 60 -47.32 31.20 13.60
CA ALA A 60 -46.12 31.97 13.91
C ALA A 60 -45.11 31.17 14.75
N SER A 61 -45.59 30.43 15.76
CA SER A 61 -44.72 29.58 16.59
C SER A 61 -44.08 28.46 15.77
N LEU A 62 -44.86 27.74 14.97
CA LEU A 62 -44.36 26.65 14.14
C LEU A 62 -43.37 27.14 13.10
N LYS A 63 -43.64 28.28 12.46
CA LYS A 63 -42.70 28.91 11.53
C LYS A 63 -41.37 29.24 12.23
N SER A 64 -41.43 29.83 13.43
CA SER A 64 -40.22 30.14 14.20
C SER A 64 -39.42 28.89 14.56
N ASP A 65 -40.09 27.80 14.94
CA ASP A 65 -39.43 26.56 15.30
C ASP A 65 -38.81 25.86 14.08
N ILE A 66 -39.48 25.90 12.93
CA ILE A 66 -38.91 25.42 11.66
C ILE A 66 -37.64 26.21 11.29
N GLU A 67 -37.70 27.54 11.35
CA GLU A 67 -36.54 28.40 11.06
C GLU A 67 -35.35 28.08 11.99
N LYS A 68 -35.60 27.84 13.29
CA LYS A 68 -34.55 27.44 14.24
C LYS A 68 -33.94 26.08 13.88
N VAL A 69 -34.76 25.11 13.52
CA VAL A 69 -34.31 23.77 13.12
C VAL A 69 -33.46 23.86 11.84
N GLU A 70 -33.91 24.62 10.84
CA GLU A 70 -33.15 24.83 9.60
C GLU A 70 -31.78 25.45 9.86
N VAL A 71 -31.71 26.49 10.70
CA VAL A 71 -30.44 27.13 11.07
C VAL A 71 -29.52 26.16 11.81
N SER A 72 -30.06 25.38 12.75
CA SER A 72 -29.29 24.37 13.50
C SER A 72 -28.73 23.30 12.57
N LEU A 73 -29.56 22.74 11.69
CA LEU A 73 -29.14 21.70 10.75
C LEU A 73 -28.09 22.22 9.78
N ARG A 74 -28.22 23.46 9.30
CA ARG A 74 -27.21 24.07 8.44
C ARG A 74 -25.86 24.20 9.16
N ALA A 75 -25.86 24.64 10.42
CA ALA A 75 -24.64 24.74 11.22
C ALA A 75 -23.98 23.37 11.46
N ASP A 76 -24.78 22.33 11.74
CA ASP A 76 -24.28 20.97 11.92
C ASP A 76 -23.67 20.41 10.62
N ILE A 77 -24.31 20.65 9.47
CA ILE A 77 -23.78 20.27 8.15
C ILE A 77 -22.45 20.97 7.88
N GLU A 78 -22.38 22.29 8.07
CA GLU A 78 -21.14 23.07 7.87
C GLU A 78 -20.00 22.54 8.76
N LYS A 79 -20.30 22.17 10.02
CA LYS A 79 -19.32 21.59 10.94
C LYS A 79 -18.83 20.22 10.49
N VAL A 80 -19.73 19.34 10.04
CA VAL A 80 -19.37 18.02 9.51
C VAL A 80 -18.52 18.17 8.24
N GLU A 81 -18.89 19.05 7.32
CA GLU A 81 -18.11 19.31 6.10
C GLU A 81 -16.70 19.84 6.43
N ALA A 82 -16.59 20.74 7.40
CA ALA A 82 -15.29 21.25 7.84
C ALA A 82 -14.41 20.15 8.44
N SER A 83 -15.00 19.27 9.28
CA SER A 83 -14.30 18.13 9.86
C SER A 83 -13.80 17.17 8.77
N LEU A 84 -14.68 16.79 7.84
CA LEU A 84 -14.32 15.88 6.75
C LEU A 84 -13.24 16.47 5.84
N LYS A 85 -13.29 17.77 5.54
CA LYS A 85 -12.21 18.45 4.79
C LYS A 85 -10.88 18.43 5.54
N SER A 86 -10.90 18.52 6.87
CA SER A 86 -9.69 18.39 7.69
C SER A 86 -9.14 16.96 7.63
N ASP A 87 -9.99 15.97 7.83
CA ASP A 87 -9.60 14.55 7.81
C ASP A 87 -9.00 14.14 6.45
N ILE A 88 -9.59 14.64 5.35
CA ILE A 88 -9.06 14.40 3.99
C ILE A 88 -7.65 14.99 3.85
N ARG A 89 -7.42 16.23 4.29
CA ARG A 89 -6.09 16.86 4.23
C ARG A 89 -5.06 16.11 5.08
N ASP A 90 -5.46 15.63 6.26
CA ASP A 90 -4.58 14.84 7.13
C ASP A 90 -4.23 13.49 6.49
N LEU A 91 -5.17 12.87 5.78
CA LEU A 91 -4.91 11.65 5.01
C LEU A 91 -3.99 11.91 3.82
N ASP A 92 -4.21 12.98 3.06
CA ASP A 92 -3.33 13.37 1.94
C ASP A 92 -1.89 13.56 2.44
N ASN A 93 -1.70 14.31 3.54
CA ASN A 93 -0.39 14.49 4.15
C ASN A 93 0.25 13.16 4.61
N LYS A 94 -0.54 12.22 5.15
CA LYS A 94 -0.04 10.89 5.53
C LYS A 94 0.39 10.08 4.31
N ILE A 95 -0.37 10.14 3.23
CA ILE A 95 -0.06 9.48 1.95
C ILE A 95 1.25 10.03 1.39
N ASP A 96 1.40 11.35 1.31
CA ASP A 96 2.62 12.01 0.81
C ASP A 96 3.86 11.60 1.62
N ASN A 97 3.73 11.54 2.95
CA ASN A 97 4.82 11.12 3.84
C ASN A 97 5.20 9.64 3.62
N VAL A 98 4.22 8.74 3.46
CA VAL A 98 4.48 7.33 3.16
C VAL A 98 5.14 7.17 1.80
N GLU A 99 4.67 7.89 0.78
CA GLU A 99 5.26 7.86 -0.56
C GLU A 99 6.72 8.34 -0.55
N ALA A 100 7.00 9.43 0.17
CA ALA A 100 8.35 9.94 0.34
C ALA A 100 9.27 8.94 1.04
N SER A 101 8.80 8.29 2.12
CA SER A 101 9.54 7.25 2.84
C SER A 101 9.86 6.07 1.94
N LEU A 102 8.86 5.54 1.21
CA LEU A 102 9.06 4.40 0.31
C LEU A 102 10.04 4.72 -0.82
N LYS A 103 9.98 5.94 -1.38
CA LYS A 103 10.96 6.41 -2.37
C LYS A 103 12.38 6.46 -1.80
N ALA A 104 12.55 6.84 -0.54
CA ALA A 104 13.85 6.86 0.12
C ALA A 104 14.38 5.43 0.34
N ASP A 105 13.53 4.52 0.84
CA ASP A 105 13.88 3.12 1.07
C ASP A 105 14.28 2.40 -0.23
N ILE A 106 13.55 2.63 -1.32
CA ILE A 106 13.88 2.08 -2.65
C ILE A 106 15.26 2.56 -3.10
N ARG A 107 15.56 3.86 -2.99
CA ARG A 107 16.87 4.41 -3.35
C ARG A 107 18.00 3.83 -2.49
N GLU A 108 17.75 3.62 -1.20
CA GLU A 108 18.75 2.99 -0.32
C GLU A 108 19.02 1.54 -0.72
N LEU A 109 17.98 0.79 -1.08
CA LEU A 109 18.11 -0.57 -1.58
C LEU A 109 18.85 -0.63 -2.92
N ASP A 110 18.56 0.26 -3.87
CA ASP A 110 19.28 0.36 -5.14
C ASP A 110 20.78 0.58 -4.89
N ASN A 111 21.14 1.54 -4.02
CA ASN A 111 22.54 1.78 -3.65
C ASN A 111 23.21 0.56 -2.99
N LYS A 112 22.48 -0.18 -2.14
CA LYS A 112 22.98 -1.42 -1.52
C LYS A 112 23.22 -2.51 -2.56
N ILE A 113 22.32 -2.65 -3.52
CA ILE A 113 22.45 -3.60 -4.64
C ILE A 113 23.67 -3.25 -5.49
N ASP A 114 23.81 -1.99 -5.91
CA ASP A 114 24.96 -1.52 -6.69
C ASP A 114 26.29 -1.78 -5.97
N ASN A 115 26.34 -1.53 -4.66
CA ASN A 115 27.53 -1.80 -3.87
C ASN A 115 27.84 -3.30 -3.78
N VAL A 116 26.83 -4.16 -3.59
CA VAL A 116 27.04 -5.61 -3.57
C VAL A 116 27.52 -6.10 -4.94
N GLU A 117 26.92 -5.63 -6.03
CA GLU A 117 27.30 -5.98 -7.40
C GLU A 117 28.76 -5.60 -7.68
N ASN A 118 29.14 -4.36 -7.38
CA ASN A 118 30.52 -3.89 -7.54
C ASN A 118 31.53 -4.73 -6.72
N ASN A 119 31.19 -5.05 -5.47
CA ASN A 119 32.04 -5.88 -4.63
C ASN A 119 32.20 -7.31 -5.17
N LEU A 120 31.12 -7.89 -5.70
CA LEU A 120 31.16 -9.22 -6.33
C LEU A 120 31.98 -9.20 -7.61
N ASN A 121 31.79 -8.20 -8.48
CA ASN A 121 32.56 -8.02 -9.70
C ASN A 121 34.07 -7.91 -9.40
N ASN A 122 34.45 -7.12 -8.40
CA ASN A 122 35.84 -6.99 -7.97
C ASN A 122 36.41 -8.33 -7.44
N LYS A 123 35.65 -9.06 -6.62
CA LYS A 123 36.07 -10.39 -6.13
C LYS A 123 36.25 -11.39 -7.27
N ILE A 124 35.33 -11.41 -8.23
CA ILE A 124 35.40 -12.28 -9.41
C ILE A 124 36.66 -11.96 -10.23
N GLU A 125 36.94 -10.68 -10.47
CA GLU A 125 38.10 -10.28 -11.27
C GLU A 125 39.43 -10.58 -10.56
N ASN A 126 39.49 -10.42 -9.23
CA ASN A 126 40.65 -10.82 -8.43
C ASN A 126 40.91 -12.32 -8.55
N VAL A 127 39.89 -13.16 -8.31
CA VAL A 127 40.01 -14.63 -8.44
C VAL A 127 40.42 -15.02 -9.86
N ARG A 128 39.85 -14.37 -10.87
CA ARG A 128 40.21 -14.61 -12.28
C ARG A 128 41.68 -14.30 -12.55
N THR A 129 42.19 -13.19 -12.00
CA THR A 129 43.57 -12.76 -12.15
C THR A 129 44.54 -13.72 -11.44
N GLU A 130 44.22 -14.11 -10.21
CA GLU A 130 44.99 -15.09 -9.43
C GLU A 130 45.08 -16.43 -10.17
N LEU A 131 43.95 -17.00 -10.60
CA LEU A 131 43.92 -18.26 -11.34
C LEU A 131 44.69 -18.17 -12.66
N LYS A 132 44.60 -17.05 -13.38
CA LYS A 132 45.38 -16.84 -14.61
C LYS A 132 46.88 -16.84 -14.33
N SER A 133 47.31 -16.24 -13.22
CA SER A 133 48.71 -16.23 -12.78
C SER A 133 49.20 -17.62 -12.40
N GLU A 134 48.41 -18.36 -11.61
CA GLU A 134 48.74 -19.74 -11.21
C GLU A 134 48.86 -20.67 -12.42
N ILE A 135 47.91 -20.59 -13.37
CA ILE A 135 47.96 -21.37 -14.62
C ILE A 135 49.22 -21.04 -15.43
N ALA A 136 49.62 -19.77 -15.50
CA ALA A 136 50.84 -19.36 -16.19
C ALA A 136 52.10 -19.91 -15.52
N SER A 137 52.15 -19.90 -14.18
CA SER A 137 53.25 -20.47 -13.39
C SER A 137 53.38 -21.98 -13.65
N VAL A 138 52.29 -22.73 -13.51
CA VAL A 138 52.26 -24.18 -13.77
C VAL A 138 52.65 -24.49 -15.21
N SER A 139 52.17 -23.69 -16.18
CA SER A 139 52.55 -23.87 -17.60
C SER A 139 54.06 -23.71 -17.81
N ASN A 140 54.69 -22.76 -17.12
CA ASN A 140 56.14 -22.56 -17.17
C ASN A 140 56.90 -23.73 -16.50
N GLU A 141 56.46 -24.19 -15.34
CA GLU A 141 57.05 -25.35 -14.66
C GLU A 141 56.98 -26.61 -15.53
N VAL A 142 55.83 -26.88 -16.15
CA VAL A 142 55.66 -28.00 -17.09
C VAL A 142 56.59 -27.87 -18.30
N ALA A 143 56.79 -26.66 -18.82
CA ALA A 143 57.72 -26.42 -19.94
C ALA A 143 59.18 -26.72 -19.54
N LEU A 144 59.59 -26.33 -18.33
CA LEU A 144 60.92 -26.64 -17.79
C LEU A 144 61.11 -28.15 -17.61
N VAL A 145 60.14 -28.83 -16.99
CA VAL A 145 60.19 -30.30 -16.82
C VAL A 145 60.27 -31.03 -18.17
N ARG A 146 59.54 -30.57 -19.19
CA ARG A 146 59.65 -31.12 -20.56
C ARG A 146 61.05 -30.97 -21.13
N LYS A 147 61.69 -29.80 -20.95
CA LYS A 147 63.05 -29.54 -21.40
C LYS A 147 64.06 -30.44 -20.68
N ASP A 148 63.94 -30.59 -19.36
CA ASP A 148 64.83 -31.45 -18.57
C ASP A 148 64.71 -32.92 -19.00
N MET A 149 63.48 -33.40 -19.28
CA MET A 149 63.27 -34.74 -19.84
C MET A 149 63.92 -34.93 -21.21
N GLU A 150 63.86 -33.93 -22.10
CA GLU A 150 64.53 -33.99 -23.40
C GLU A 150 66.06 -34.04 -23.25
N ILE A 151 66.63 -33.26 -22.34
CA ILE A 151 68.07 -33.28 -22.02
C ILE A 151 68.47 -34.66 -21.49
N ASN A 152 67.78 -35.16 -20.47
CA ASN A 152 68.04 -36.48 -19.88
C ASN A 152 67.96 -37.60 -20.94
N LYS A 153 66.98 -37.53 -21.86
CA LYS A 153 66.85 -38.47 -22.98
C LYS A 153 68.05 -38.40 -23.93
N MET A 154 68.56 -37.20 -24.25
CA MET A 154 69.74 -37.02 -25.09
C MET A 154 71.02 -37.53 -24.42
N GLU A 155 71.20 -37.24 -23.13
CA GLU A 155 72.33 -37.70 -22.33
C GLU A 155 72.33 -39.23 -22.25
N PHE A 156 71.20 -39.85 -21.89
CA PHE A 156 71.06 -41.30 -21.84
C PHE A 156 71.38 -41.96 -23.20
N LYS A 157 70.86 -41.41 -24.31
CA LYS A 157 71.15 -41.91 -25.67
C LYS A 157 72.64 -41.78 -26.00
N SER A 158 73.30 -40.71 -25.58
CA SER A 158 74.73 -40.48 -25.81
C SER A 158 75.59 -41.44 -24.98
N THR A 159 75.25 -41.63 -23.71
CA THR A 159 75.88 -42.60 -22.81
C THR A 159 75.74 -44.03 -23.34
N LEU A 160 74.56 -44.44 -23.80
CA LEU A 160 74.37 -45.76 -24.42
C LEU A 160 75.20 -45.94 -25.69
N LYS A 161 75.28 -44.91 -26.55
CA LYS A 161 76.15 -44.97 -27.74
C LYS A 161 77.61 -45.16 -27.37
N LEU A 162 78.10 -44.46 -26.34
CA LEU A 162 79.46 -44.60 -25.84
C LEU A 162 79.71 -46.02 -25.29
N HIS A 163 78.81 -46.55 -24.48
CA HIS A 163 78.92 -47.91 -23.95
C HIS A 163 78.91 -48.96 -25.08
N ASN A 164 78.00 -48.83 -26.05
CA ASN A 164 77.96 -49.72 -27.22
C ASN A 164 79.26 -49.66 -28.03
N TRP A 165 79.83 -48.46 -28.19
CA TRP A 165 81.13 -48.29 -28.86
C TRP A 165 82.27 -48.96 -28.07
N MET A 166 82.33 -48.75 -26.75
CA MET A 166 83.31 -49.39 -25.87
C MET A 166 83.20 -50.92 -25.89
N PHE A 167 81.99 -51.47 -25.78
CA PHE A 167 81.78 -52.91 -25.89
C PHE A 167 82.21 -53.45 -27.26
N GLY A 168 81.94 -52.73 -28.34
CA GLY A 168 82.46 -53.08 -29.67
C GLY A 168 83.99 -53.17 -29.71
N THR A 169 84.69 -52.18 -29.13
CA THR A 169 86.16 -52.20 -29.04
C THR A 169 86.67 -53.33 -28.14
N LEU A 170 85.98 -53.62 -27.03
CA LEU A 170 86.36 -54.68 -26.10
C LEU A 170 86.17 -56.07 -26.74
N ILE A 171 85.06 -56.29 -27.44
CA ILE A 171 84.78 -57.55 -28.14
C ILE A 171 85.82 -57.77 -29.25
N THR A 172 86.11 -56.76 -30.07
CA THR A 172 87.08 -56.86 -31.17
C THR A 172 88.50 -57.16 -30.65
N LEU A 173 88.92 -56.51 -29.56
CA LEU A 173 90.19 -56.80 -28.89
C LEU A 173 90.27 -58.26 -28.40
N ASN A 174 89.23 -58.73 -27.69
CA ASN A 174 89.20 -60.09 -27.16
C ASN A 174 89.21 -61.15 -28.27
N VAL A 175 88.42 -60.97 -29.33
CA VAL A 175 88.42 -61.87 -30.50
C VAL A 175 89.79 -61.91 -31.16
N GLY A 176 90.45 -60.76 -31.32
CA GLY A 176 91.82 -60.68 -31.85
C GLY A 176 92.83 -61.47 -31.02
N ILE A 177 92.78 -61.33 -29.69
CA ILE A 177 93.64 -62.09 -28.76
C ILE A 177 93.35 -63.60 -28.85
N PHE A 178 92.09 -64.03 -28.92
CA PHE A 178 91.76 -65.45 -29.07
C PHE A 178 92.28 -66.03 -30.39
N LEU A 179 92.15 -65.31 -31.50
CA LEU A 179 92.65 -65.76 -32.81
C LEU A 179 94.17 -65.91 -32.83
N THR A 180 94.91 -64.97 -32.22
CA THR A 180 96.38 -65.06 -32.12
C THR A 180 96.80 -66.23 -31.24
N LEU A 181 96.12 -66.46 -30.10
CA LEU A 181 96.37 -67.61 -29.24
C LEU A 181 96.09 -68.95 -29.93
N ILE A 182 94.96 -69.09 -30.64
CA ILE A 182 94.65 -70.29 -31.43
C ILE A 182 95.74 -70.55 -32.48
N SER A 183 96.21 -69.50 -33.14
CA SER A 183 97.29 -69.60 -34.15
C SER A 183 98.60 -70.11 -33.53
N ILE A 184 98.95 -69.61 -32.33
CA ILE A 184 100.12 -70.08 -31.57
C ILE A 184 99.98 -71.56 -31.19
N VAL A 185 98.82 -71.96 -30.65
CA VAL A 185 98.53 -73.36 -30.27
C VAL A 185 98.61 -74.28 -31.48
N TYR A 186 98.00 -73.90 -32.61
CA TYR A 186 98.07 -74.66 -33.86
C TYR A 186 99.52 -74.83 -34.36
N SER A 187 100.32 -73.76 -34.29
CA SER A 187 101.75 -73.82 -34.64
C SER A 187 102.58 -74.71 -33.72
N LEU A 188 102.19 -74.87 -32.45
CA LEU A 188 102.87 -75.74 -31.50
C LEU A 188 102.48 -77.22 -31.68
N LEU A 189 101.23 -77.50 -32.08
CA LEU A 189 100.71 -78.86 -32.26
C LEU A 189 101.06 -79.51 -33.61
N ASN A 190 101.38 -78.72 -34.65
CA ASN A 190 101.77 -79.20 -35.99
C ASN A 190 103.30 -79.34 -36.18
N LYS A 191 104.08 -79.38 -35.09
CA LYS A 191 105.51 -79.73 -35.06
C LYS A 191 105.68 -81.16 -34.60
#